data_AF-A0A317NWK5-F1
#
_entry.id   AF-A0A317NWK5-F1
#
_cell.length_a   1.000
_cell.length_b   1.000
_cell.length_c   1.000
_cell.angle_alpha   90.00
_cell.angle_beta   90.00
_cell.angle_gamma   90.00
#
_symmetry.space_group_name_H-M   'P 1'
#
loop_
_entity.id
_entity.type
_entity.pdbx_description
1 polymer ?
#
loop_
_entity_poly.entity_id
_entity_poly.type
_entity_poly.pdbx_seq_one_letter_code
_entity_poly.pdbx_strand_id
1 'polypeptide(L)'
;MAWLRHGLLAALLALCWPSLAAADESPVLVAHPDVRTVHLTRDTTRAIFAMRQRTWPDGQAVRVHVLSNDDPVHGRFVKERLAVYPHQLQLAWDRMVFSGTGQAPTRVFSQAEMLDRIANTPGALGYLEREYLDDRVQVISVE
;
A
#
# COMPACT_ATOMS: atom_id res chain seq x y z
N MET A 1 56.52 -38.59 -14.29
CA MET A 1 55.39 -38.05 -15.09
C MET A 1 54.25 -37.76 -14.13
N ALA A 2 54.22 -36.53 -13.60
CA ALA A 2 53.22 -36.07 -12.66
C ALA A 2 52.01 -35.53 -13.44
N TRP A 3 50.89 -36.27 -13.44
CA TRP A 3 49.65 -35.83 -14.06
C TRP A 3 48.68 -35.38 -12.97
N LEU A 4 48.65 -34.06 -12.79
CA LEU A 4 47.57 -33.19 -12.33
C LEU A 4 46.58 -33.75 -11.28
N ARG A 5 46.92 -33.56 -10.00
CA ARG A 5 45.98 -33.45 -8.87
C ARG A 5 45.25 -32.10 -8.92
N HIS A 6 44.41 -31.83 -9.92
CA HIS A 6 43.68 -30.54 -10.04
C HIS A 6 42.17 -30.73 -10.19
N GLY A 7 41.58 -31.69 -9.48
CA GLY A 7 40.15 -31.99 -9.53
C GLY A 7 39.30 -31.44 -8.38
N LEU A 8 39.87 -30.69 -7.41
CA LEU A 8 39.17 -30.44 -6.13
C LEU A 8 39.13 -28.98 -5.66
N LEU A 9 39.64 -28.02 -6.44
CA LEU A 9 39.66 -26.60 -6.05
C LEU A 9 38.60 -25.72 -6.75
N ALA A 10 37.86 -26.24 -7.73
CA ALA A 10 36.87 -25.44 -8.47
C ALA A 10 35.44 -25.54 -7.92
N ALA A 11 35.15 -26.43 -6.97
CA ALA A 11 33.78 -26.70 -6.50
C ALA A 11 33.36 -25.92 -5.24
N LEU A 12 34.23 -25.09 -4.66
CA LEU A 12 33.99 -24.41 -3.37
C LEU A 12 33.75 -22.89 -3.48
N LEU A 13 33.69 -22.33 -4.69
CA LEU A 13 33.50 -20.89 -4.93
C LEU A 13 32.10 -20.52 -5.46
N ALA A 14 31.14 -21.45 -5.46
CA ALA A 14 29.79 -21.24 -6.00
C ALA A 14 28.71 -20.87 -4.95
N LEU A 15 29.09 -20.46 -3.74
CA LEU A 15 28.17 -20.30 -2.61
C LEU A 15 28.05 -18.88 -2.03
N CYS A 16 28.33 -17.86 -2.83
CA CYS A 16 27.90 -16.49 -2.52
C CYS A 16 27.09 -15.94 -3.69
N TRP A 17 25.90 -16.48 -3.91
CA TRP A 17 24.86 -15.70 -4.57
C TRP A 17 24.44 -14.62 -3.57
N PRO A 18 24.69 -13.32 -3.80
CA PRO A 18 24.08 -12.32 -2.95
C PRO A 18 22.58 -12.51 -3.09
N SER A 19 21.91 -12.81 -1.97
CA SER A 19 20.47 -12.69 -1.89
C SER A 19 20.18 -11.21 -2.14
N LEU A 20 19.76 -10.89 -3.36
CA LEU A 20 19.25 -9.57 -3.67
C LEU A 20 17.97 -9.46 -2.86
N ALA A 21 18.06 -8.86 -1.67
CA ALA A 21 16.89 -8.50 -0.91
C ALA A 21 16.03 -7.63 -1.83
N ALA A 22 14.91 -8.18 -2.29
CA ALA A 22 13.94 -7.42 -3.06
C ALA A 22 13.53 -6.24 -2.17
N ALA A 23 13.87 -5.02 -2.58
CA ALA A 23 13.37 -3.83 -1.92
C ALA A 23 11.83 -3.93 -1.92
N ASP A 24 11.20 -3.58 -0.80
CA ASP A 24 9.74 -3.49 -0.73
C ASP A 24 9.30 -2.31 -1.61
N GLU A 25 9.10 -2.61 -2.89
CA GLU A 25 8.58 -1.70 -3.90
C GLU A 25 7.09 -1.46 -3.70
N SER A 26 6.41 -2.15 -2.78
CA SER A 26 4.96 -1.99 -2.62
C SER A 26 4.58 -0.55 -2.27
N PRO A 27 3.51 0.02 -2.86
CA PRO A 27 3.08 1.38 -2.55
C PRO A 27 2.86 1.54 -1.04
N VAL A 28 3.27 2.68 -0.49
CA VAL A 28 3.20 2.95 0.95
C VAL A 28 1.88 3.60 1.31
N LEU A 29 1.37 3.30 2.50
CA LEU A 29 0.18 3.96 3.03
C LEU A 29 0.55 5.37 3.51
N VAL A 30 -0.23 6.36 3.11
CA VAL A 30 0.00 7.77 3.49
C VAL A 30 -1.28 8.41 4.03
N ALA A 31 -1.11 9.33 4.96
CA ALA A 31 -2.20 10.08 5.57
C ALA A 31 -1.87 11.58 5.68
N HIS A 32 -2.91 12.38 5.88
CA HIS A 32 -2.75 13.80 6.19
C HIS A 32 -1.98 13.96 7.53
N PRO A 33 -1.08 14.95 7.69
CA PRO A 33 -0.25 15.11 8.89
C PRO A 33 -1.01 15.31 10.23
N ASP A 34 -2.30 15.61 10.18
CA ASP A 34 -3.14 15.74 11.39
C ASP A 34 -3.56 14.40 12.01
N VAL A 35 -3.43 13.30 11.26
CA VAL A 35 -3.79 11.96 11.73
C VAL A 35 -2.78 11.51 12.79
N ARG A 36 -3.23 11.18 14.00
CA ARG A 36 -2.31 10.78 15.09
C ARG A 36 -1.81 9.34 14.97
N THR A 37 -2.50 8.54 14.17
CA THR A 37 -2.22 7.12 14.01
C THR A 37 -1.07 6.92 13.04
N VAL A 38 0.07 6.44 13.53
CA VAL A 38 1.29 6.18 12.72
C VAL A 38 1.47 4.70 12.33
N HIS A 39 0.69 3.80 12.94
CA HIS A 39 0.69 2.35 12.67
C HIS A 39 -0.75 1.84 12.56
N LEU A 40 -1.00 0.93 11.61
CA LEU A 40 -2.25 0.21 11.48
C LEU A 40 -1.99 -1.28 11.26
N THR A 41 -2.89 -2.12 11.74
CA THR A 41 -2.89 -3.52 11.31
C THR A 41 -3.38 -3.63 9.87
N ARG A 42 -2.97 -4.67 9.16
CA ARG A 42 -3.50 -5.03 7.84
C ARG A 42 -5.03 -5.13 7.83
N ASP A 43 -5.61 -5.67 8.89
CA ASP A 43 -7.06 -5.87 9.01
C ASP A 43 -7.81 -4.55 9.17
N THR A 44 -7.30 -3.64 10.02
CA THR A 44 -7.83 -2.28 10.16
C THR A 44 -7.70 -1.51 8.86
N THR A 45 -6.54 -1.58 8.21
CA THR A 45 -6.31 -0.92 6.92
C THR A 45 -7.32 -1.43 5.89
N ARG A 46 -7.50 -2.75 5.77
CA ARG A 46 -8.50 -3.35 4.87
C ARG A 46 -9.93 -2.95 5.23
N ALA A 47 -10.28 -2.83 6.52
CA ALA A 47 -11.60 -2.40 6.94
C ALA A 47 -11.88 -0.93 6.56
N ILE A 48 -10.86 -0.06 6.65
CA ILE A 48 -10.95 1.34 6.24
C ILE A 48 -11.12 1.45 4.73
N PHE A 49 -10.26 0.81 3.92
CA PHE A 49 -10.37 0.86 2.46
C PHE A 49 -11.65 0.20 1.93
N ALA A 50 -12.18 -0.81 2.63
CA ALA A 50 -13.48 -1.40 2.31
C ALA A 50 -14.67 -0.56 2.81
N MET A 51 -14.43 0.63 3.37
CA MET A 51 -15.41 1.57 3.91
C MET A 51 -16.28 1.00 5.05
N ARG A 52 -15.84 -0.10 5.69
CA ARG A 52 -16.49 -0.71 6.87
C ARG A 52 -16.13 0.01 8.16
N GLN A 53 -14.92 0.54 8.24
CA GLN A 53 -14.47 1.43 9.30
C GLN A 53 -14.28 2.82 8.70
N ARG A 54 -14.99 3.83 9.24
CA ARG A 54 -15.01 5.19 8.70
C ARG A 54 -14.39 6.22 9.64
N THR A 55 -13.77 5.73 10.71
CA THR A 55 -13.10 6.54 11.74
C THR A 55 -11.73 5.96 12.04
N TRP A 56 -10.77 6.84 12.30
CA TRP A 56 -9.49 6.54 12.89
C TRP A 56 -9.68 5.99 14.32
N PRO A 57 -8.68 5.31 14.90
CA PRO A 57 -8.75 4.80 16.27
C PRO A 57 -9.09 5.84 17.34
N ASP A 58 -8.76 7.11 17.10
CA ASP A 58 -9.08 8.24 17.98
C ASP A 58 -10.47 8.85 17.74
N GLY A 59 -11.25 8.30 16.80
CA GLY A 59 -12.59 8.75 16.44
C GLY A 59 -12.65 9.80 15.34
N GLN A 60 -11.52 10.33 14.85
CA GLN A 60 -11.51 11.25 13.71
C GLN A 60 -12.10 10.57 12.47
N ALA A 61 -12.91 11.28 11.66
CA ALA A 61 -13.44 10.73 10.42
C ALA A 61 -12.33 10.45 9.39
N VAL A 62 -12.34 9.28 8.75
CA VAL A 62 -11.39 8.93 7.68
C VAL A 62 -11.94 9.38 6.34
N ARG A 63 -11.10 10.01 5.52
CA ARG A 63 -11.43 10.33 4.11
C ARG A 63 -10.53 9.54 3.18
N VAL A 64 -11.07 8.49 2.58
CA VAL A 64 -10.30 7.55 1.77
C VAL A 64 -10.25 8.02 0.32
N HIS A 65 -9.03 8.12 -0.23
CA HIS A 65 -8.75 8.37 -1.64
C HIS A 65 -8.16 7.13 -2.30
N VAL A 66 -8.60 6.82 -3.52
CA VAL A 66 -8.12 5.66 -4.30
C VAL A 66 -7.92 6.02 -5.77
N LEU A 67 -6.93 5.42 -6.43
CA LEU A 67 -6.82 5.42 -7.89
C LEU A 67 -7.90 4.53 -8.52
N SER A 68 -7.98 4.55 -9.85
CA SER A 68 -8.89 3.69 -10.61
C SER A 68 -8.58 2.21 -10.40
N ASN A 69 -9.59 1.35 -10.61
CA ASN A 69 -9.48 -0.10 -10.34
C ASN A 69 -8.50 -0.82 -11.28
N ASP A 70 -8.27 -0.27 -12.47
CA ASP A 70 -7.32 -0.73 -13.49
C ASP A 70 -5.91 -0.13 -13.32
N ASP A 71 -5.72 0.77 -12.35
CA ASP A 71 -4.42 1.36 -12.07
C ASP A 71 -3.45 0.32 -11.47
N PRO A 72 -2.22 0.19 -12.00
CA PRO A 72 -1.26 -0.81 -11.51
C PRO A 72 -0.82 -0.55 -10.07
N VAL A 73 -0.74 0.70 -9.62
CA VAL A 73 -0.39 1.09 -8.24
C VAL A 73 -1.53 0.68 -7.31
N HIS A 74 -2.78 0.92 -7.70
CA HIS A 74 -3.94 0.40 -6.97
C HIS A 74 -3.88 -1.13 -6.85
N GLY A 75 -3.63 -1.81 -7.97
CA GLY A 75 -3.52 -3.26 -8.04
C GLY A 75 -2.48 -3.83 -7.06
N ARG A 76 -1.28 -3.24 -7.03
CA ARG A 76 -0.20 -3.62 -6.12
C ARG A 76 -0.54 -3.33 -4.67
N PHE A 77 -0.94 -2.10 -4.35
CA PHE A 77 -1.31 -1.71 -2.98
C PHE A 77 -2.38 -2.64 -2.38
N VAL A 78 -3.46 -2.91 -3.13
CA VAL A 78 -4.58 -3.73 -2.64
C VAL A 78 -4.13 -5.17 -2.39
N LYS A 79 -3.29 -5.74 -3.28
CA LYS A 79 -2.75 -7.09 -3.11
C LYS A 79 -1.77 -7.18 -1.96
N GLU A 80 -0.77 -6.31 -1.94
CA GLU A 80 0.40 -6.41 -1.06
C GLU A 80 0.10 -5.90 0.35
N ARG A 81 -0.61 -4.76 0.46
CA ARG A 81 -0.93 -4.10 1.74
C ARG A 81 -2.24 -4.55 2.34
N LEU A 82 -3.26 -4.89 1.53
CA LEU A 82 -4.59 -5.28 2.06
C LEU A 82 -4.82 -6.80 2.03
N ALA A 83 -4.00 -7.57 1.30
CA ALA A 83 -4.19 -9.01 1.08
C ALA A 83 -5.56 -9.37 0.45
N VAL A 84 -6.05 -8.52 -0.46
CA VAL A 84 -7.24 -8.78 -1.27
C VAL A 84 -6.99 -8.41 -2.73
N TYR A 85 -7.95 -8.67 -3.62
CA TYR A 85 -7.86 -8.25 -5.02
C TYR A 85 -8.71 -6.99 -5.29
N PRO A 86 -8.33 -6.14 -6.26
CA PRO A 86 -9.07 -4.92 -6.59
C PRO A 86 -10.57 -5.14 -6.85
N HIS A 87 -10.91 -6.20 -7.59
CA HIS A 87 -12.31 -6.56 -7.87
C HIS A 87 -13.12 -6.89 -6.60
N GLN A 88 -12.49 -7.45 -5.56
CA GLN A 88 -13.16 -7.76 -4.29
C GLN A 88 -13.47 -6.48 -3.51
N LEU A 89 -12.55 -5.51 -3.56
CA LEU A 89 -12.72 -4.20 -2.94
C LEU A 89 -13.80 -3.39 -3.66
N GLN A 90 -13.78 -3.38 -5.00
CA GLN A 90 -14.82 -2.76 -5.83
C GLN A 90 -16.20 -3.37 -5.55
N LEU A 91 -16.32 -4.70 -5.48
CA LEU A 91 -17.58 -5.37 -5.17
C LEU A 91 -18.12 -5.01 -3.78
N ALA A 92 -17.24 -4.78 -2.80
CA ALA A 92 -17.65 -4.32 -1.47
C ALA A 92 -18.24 -2.90 -1.54
N TRP A 93 -17.62 -2.00 -2.32
CA TRP A 93 -18.14 -0.65 -2.54
C TRP A 93 -19.47 -0.67 -3.30
N ASP A 94 -19.60 -1.46 -4.37
CA ASP A 94 -20.81 -1.56 -5.17
C ASP A 94 -22.00 -2.03 -4.32
N ARG A 95 -21.80 -3.07 -3.50
CA ARG A 95 -22.83 -3.56 -2.56
C ARG A 95 -23.26 -2.47 -1.59
N MET A 96 -22.33 -1.70 -1.06
CA MET A 96 -22.61 -0.63 -0.11
C MET A 96 -23.42 0.50 -0.76
N VAL A 97 -23.03 0.91 -1.96
CA VAL A 97 -23.71 1.98 -2.72
C VAL A 97 -25.11 1.54 -3.15
N PHE A 98 -25.25 0.35 -3.76
CA PHE A 98 -26.54 -0.14 -4.25
C PHE A 98 -27.55 -0.45 -3.14
N SER A 99 -27.07 -0.83 -1.95
CA SER A 99 -27.94 -1.01 -0.78
C SER A 99 -28.26 0.30 -0.05
N GLY A 100 -27.64 1.43 -0.43
CA GLY A 100 -27.79 2.71 0.26
C GLY A 100 -27.14 2.76 1.65
N THR A 101 -26.28 1.80 1.99
CA THR A 101 -25.65 1.69 3.32
C THR A 101 -24.35 2.51 3.45
N GLY A 102 -23.93 3.18 2.37
CA GLY A 102 -22.80 4.10 2.39
C GLY A 102 -22.36 4.56 1.01
N GLN A 103 -21.18 5.16 0.98
CA GLN A 103 -20.57 5.73 -0.22
C GLN A 103 -19.23 5.06 -0.48
N ALA A 104 -18.85 4.96 -1.76
CA ALA A 104 -17.53 4.53 -2.16
C ALA A 104 -16.46 5.58 -1.78
N PRO A 105 -15.17 5.19 -1.72
CA PRO A 105 -14.07 6.14 -1.55
C PRO A 105 -14.03 7.20 -2.67
N THR A 106 -13.38 8.33 -2.40
CA THR A 106 -13.14 9.34 -3.42
C THR A 106 -12.09 8.84 -4.40
N ARG A 107 -12.43 8.82 -5.70
CA ARG A 107 -11.47 8.47 -6.75
C ARG A 107 -10.62 9.67 -7.15
N VAL A 108 -9.34 9.43 -7.41
CA VAL A 108 -8.38 10.40 -7.95
C VAL A 108 -7.75 9.83 -9.22
N PHE A 109 -7.28 10.69 -10.11
CA PHE A 109 -6.81 10.30 -11.45
C PHE A 109 -5.31 10.06 -11.54
N SER A 110 -4.54 10.48 -10.52
CA SER A 110 -3.09 10.32 -10.48
C SER A 110 -2.55 10.31 -9.06
N GLN A 111 -1.32 9.83 -8.89
CA GLN A 111 -0.61 9.90 -7.60
C GLN A 111 -0.29 11.33 -7.18
N ALA A 112 -0.02 12.24 -8.13
CA ALA A 112 0.14 13.66 -7.85
C ALA A 112 -1.15 14.28 -7.30
N GLU A 113 -2.31 13.96 -7.88
CA GLU A 113 -3.60 14.37 -7.32
C GLU A 113 -3.83 13.71 -5.96
N MET A 114 -3.49 12.43 -5.79
CA MET A 114 -3.64 11.74 -4.50
C MET A 114 -2.87 12.46 -3.39
N LEU A 115 -1.60 12.79 -3.65
CA LEU A 115 -0.76 13.55 -2.74
C LEU A 115 -1.38 14.89 -2.37
N ASP A 116 -1.83 15.67 -3.36
CA ASP A 116 -2.46 16.96 -3.13
C ASP A 116 -3.77 16.86 -2.33
N ARG A 117 -4.61 15.87 -2.65
CA ARG A 117 -5.85 15.61 -1.90
C ARG A 117 -5.57 15.26 -0.46
N ILE A 118 -4.61 14.37 -0.20
CA ILE A 118 -4.26 13.95 1.15
C ILE A 118 -3.67 15.12 1.93
N ALA A 119 -2.74 15.87 1.36
CA ALA A 119 -2.09 17.01 2.01
C ALA A 119 -3.06 18.13 2.42
N ASN A 120 -4.17 18.30 1.68
CA ASN A 120 -5.15 19.37 1.91
C ASN A 120 -6.44 18.92 2.60
N THR A 121 -6.56 17.64 2.98
CA THR A 121 -7.80 17.09 3.52
C THR A 121 -7.58 16.48 4.92
N PRO A 122 -8.02 17.14 5.99
CA PRO A 122 -7.94 16.62 7.36
C PRO A 122 -8.54 15.21 7.50
N GLY A 123 -7.79 14.30 8.11
CA GLY A 123 -8.18 12.89 8.28
C GLY A 123 -8.09 12.04 7.00
N ALA A 124 -7.51 12.55 5.92
CA ALA A 124 -7.40 11.81 4.66
C ALA A 124 -6.34 10.70 4.69
N LEU A 125 -6.58 9.71 3.82
CA LEU A 125 -5.79 8.49 3.68
C LEU A 125 -5.73 8.07 2.21
N GLY A 126 -4.59 7.57 1.78
CA GLY A 126 -4.41 6.90 0.49
C GLY A 126 -3.07 6.19 0.44
N TYR A 127 -2.49 6.06 -0.74
CA TYR A 127 -1.23 5.34 -0.94
C TYR A 127 -0.43 5.91 -2.10
N LEU A 128 0.89 5.89 -1.98
CA LEU A 128 1.79 6.46 -2.99
C LEU A 128 2.97 5.53 -3.22
N GLU A 129 3.48 5.52 -4.45
CA GLU A 129 4.84 5.10 -4.72
C GLU A 129 5.81 6.02 -3.98
N ARG A 130 6.94 5.47 -3.55
CA ARG A 130 7.91 6.20 -2.72
C ARG A 130 8.44 7.47 -3.40
N GLU A 131 8.51 7.48 -4.72
CA GLU A 131 8.96 8.63 -5.52
C GLU A 131 8.02 9.84 -5.49
N TYR A 132 6.74 9.65 -5.11
CA TYR A 132 5.77 10.75 -4.96
C TYR A 132 5.71 11.30 -3.53
N LEU A 133 6.48 10.74 -2.59
CA LEU A 133 6.48 11.20 -1.22
C LEU A 133 7.16 12.56 -1.09
N ASP A 134 6.50 13.47 -0.37
CA ASP A 134 7.07 14.72 0.11
C ASP A 134 6.72 14.94 1.59
N ASP A 135 7.13 16.08 2.15
CA ASP A 135 6.96 16.46 3.55
C ASP A 135 5.54 16.91 3.91
N ARG A 136 4.61 16.99 2.94
CA ARG A 136 3.23 17.42 3.16
C ARG A 136 2.32 16.28 3.62
N VAL A 137 2.80 15.04 3.61
CA VAL A 137 2.07 13.86 4.06
C VAL A 137 2.92 13.04 5.02
N GLN A 138 2.25 12.21 5.83
CA GLN A 138 2.94 11.27 6.69
C GLN A 138 2.73 9.83 6.20
N VAL A 139 3.77 9.01 6.37
CA VAL A 139 3.71 7.57 6.06
C VAL A 139 3.17 6.82 7.27
N ILE A 140 2.21 5.93 7.03
CA ILE A 140 1.63 5.06 8.04
C ILE A 140 2.17 3.63 7.82
N SER A 141 2.70 3.01 8.86
CA SER A 141 3.17 1.63 8.76
C SER A 141 1.99 0.65 8.83
N VAL A 142 2.03 -0.42 8.01
CA VAL A 142 1.02 -1.47 8.02
C VAL A 142 1.67 -2.79 8.47
N GLU A 143 1.18 -3.33 9.58
CA GLU A 143 1.67 -4.57 10.20
C GLU A 143 0.67 -5.74 10.06
#